data_AF-A0A093ZSW1-F1
#
_entry.id   AF-A0A093ZSW1-F1
#
_cell.length_a   1.000
_cell.length_b   1.000
_cell.length_c   1.000
_cell.angle_alpha   90.00
_cell.angle_beta   90.00
_cell.angle_gamma   90.00
#
_symmetry.space_group_name_H-M   'P 1'
#
loop_
_entity.id
_entity.type
_entity.pdbx_description
1 polymer ?
#
loop_
_entity_poly.entity_id
_entity_poly.type
_entity_poly.pdbx_seq_one_letter_code
_entity_poly.pdbx_strand_id
1 'polypeptide(L)'
;MSAFDCFVNFDDAVRYGEALEWAAGKGAKNFVVDFGPGVARIALDVGSNDLKTLMGEGGTPRAKGAPTRWINVWAPNLQPDVVDAIVLQYNFSARLKAILCTTPPSDSSEAPAETSTTDREFDSHSLADIERAIPTRLSSALKAAKPNSRNFFDIAANFSSYQSIDIGEKCANWMHPIKRSTGTEPERLWSWLVLCDDATVISFHEDPSPKGVGSEYIKTVRKHTLNVLSQLSIIGLKAAEGVELISLRQLELTGVEVASNLFYYLFDDWTATYTLLRVVQRNLEKLRKTIMAGLDQNQPDALAKEIIPKLYEVGKLLRSNQHLFRGYENLISRILDYKEGGGSSRARTGEHVSVAQSACHRFERLRDNIRFVVLNYVDEAIGEIDGLHNTYFNITTQKDSIATAKLTSNATLLSKLGVLFLPVSLMTSYFSVQIQELEGVYTVKTYWVTFAVVMVLSFVALFMFSRVLVGVGTAVTKRVNKLADRVQGRIVNGGYSNRTKAPESHL
;
A
#
# COMPACT_ATOMS: atom_id res chain seq x y z
N MET A 1 28.63 4.55 41.79
CA MET A 1 27.65 5.64 41.54
C MET A 1 26.28 5.03 41.71
N SER A 2 25.44 5.56 42.59
CA SER A 2 24.09 5.04 42.76
C SER A 2 23.26 5.42 41.51
N ALA A 3 22.28 4.59 41.13
CA ALA A 3 21.44 4.78 39.93
C ALA A 3 20.62 6.10 39.90
N PHE A 4 20.80 6.99 40.88
CA PHE A 4 20.13 8.28 41.02
C PHE A 4 20.86 9.41 40.27
N ASP A 5 22.16 9.25 39.96
CA ASP A 5 22.98 10.28 39.30
C ASP A 5 22.76 10.35 37.77
N CYS A 6 22.04 9.39 37.17
CA CYS A 6 21.87 9.34 35.71
C CYS A 6 20.74 10.23 35.18
N PHE A 7 19.79 10.65 36.03
CA PHE A 7 18.70 11.53 35.63
C PHE A 7 19.10 12.99 35.69
N VAL A 8 18.94 13.70 34.58
CA VAL A 8 19.13 15.15 34.49
C VAL A 8 17.78 15.86 34.37
N ASN A 9 17.72 17.11 34.84
CA ASN A 9 16.53 17.94 34.69
C ASN A 9 16.29 18.24 33.21
N PHE A 10 15.18 17.77 32.66
CA PHE A 10 14.84 17.94 31.24
C PHE A 10 14.12 19.28 30.96
N ASP A 11 13.73 19.99 32.03
CA ASP A 11 13.21 21.35 31.94
C ASP A 11 14.32 22.42 31.96
N ASP A 12 15.59 22.02 32.09
CA ASP A 12 16.75 22.89 31.92
C ASP A 12 17.13 23.05 30.44
N ALA A 13 17.38 24.27 29.99
CA ALA A 13 17.60 24.57 28.57
C ALA A 13 18.85 23.93 27.96
N VAL A 14 19.93 23.82 28.73
CA VAL A 14 21.17 23.20 28.25
C VAL A 14 20.96 21.70 28.13
N ARG A 15 20.45 21.07 29.19
CA ARG A 15 20.19 19.63 29.23
C ARG A 15 19.12 19.19 28.22
N TYR A 16 18.11 20.01 27.99
CA TYR A 16 17.09 19.79 26.98
C TYR A 16 17.70 19.68 25.57
N GLY A 17 18.54 20.63 25.19
CA GLY A 17 19.21 20.64 23.88
C GLY A 17 20.16 19.44 23.71
N GLU A 18 21.00 19.18 24.72
CA GLU A 18 21.94 18.05 24.72
C GLU A 18 21.21 16.70 24.58
N ALA A 19 20.10 16.51 25.30
CA ALA A 19 19.33 15.28 25.27
C ALA A 19 18.66 15.03 23.92
N LEU A 20 18.11 16.06 23.27
CA LEU A 20 17.50 15.93 21.95
C LEU A 20 18.53 15.65 20.85
N GLU A 21 19.65 16.37 20.86
CA GLU A 21 20.77 16.12 19.92
C GLU A 21 21.32 14.71 20.08
N TRP A 22 21.52 14.26 21.33
CA TRP A 22 21.97 12.90 21.61
C TRP A 22 20.95 11.86 21.12
N ALA A 23 19.67 11.99 21.49
CA ALA A 23 18.62 11.07 21.10
C ALA A 23 18.40 11.00 19.57
N ALA A 24 18.72 12.08 18.84
CA ALA A 24 18.69 12.11 17.38
C ALA A 24 19.88 11.40 16.72
N GLY A 25 21.01 11.25 17.42
CA GLY A 25 22.24 10.70 16.90
C GLY A 25 22.21 9.20 16.66
N LYS A 26 22.92 8.73 15.62
CA LYS A 26 23.05 7.28 15.28
C LYS A 26 23.53 6.42 16.46
N GLY A 27 24.36 6.98 17.34
CA GLY A 27 24.91 6.27 18.50
C GLY A 27 23.96 6.08 19.67
N ALA A 28 22.81 6.77 19.70
CA ALA A 28 21.87 6.68 20.81
C ALA A 28 21.23 5.29 20.88
N LYS A 29 21.26 4.71 22.08
CA LYS A 29 20.79 3.35 22.36
C LYS A 29 19.40 3.37 22.97
N ASN A 30 19.20 4.08 24.06
CA ASN A 30 17.92 4.14 24.74
C ASN A 30 17.81 5.44 25.57
N PHE A 31 16.61 5.77 26.02
CA PHE A 31 16.42 6.81 27.02
C PHE A 31 15.24 6.49 27.93
N VAL A 32 15.25 7.09 29.11
CA VAL A 32 14.14 7.01 30.06
C VAL A 32 13.75 8.42 30.49
N VAL A 33 12.47 8.75 30.39
CA VAL A 33 11.91 10.03 30.84
C VAL A 33 10.88 9.78 31.92
N ASP A 34 11.07 10.41 33.09
CA ASP A 34 10.01 10.54 34.08
C ASP A 34 9.45 11.95 33.99
N PHE A 35 8.15 12.09 33.78
CA PHE A 35 7.53 13.39 33.63
C PHE A 35 6.13 13.47 34.26
N GLY A 36 5.72 14.72 34.49
CA GLY A 36 4.37 15.08 34.89
C GLY A 36 4.13 16.57 34.66
N PRO A 37 3.09 17.16 35.27
CA PRO A 37 2.67 18.52 34.94
C PRO A 37 3.78 19.56 35.18
N GLY A 38 4.46 19.47 36.33
CA GLY A 38 5.41 20.48 36.80
C GLY A 38 6.89 20.12 36.67
N VAL A 39 7.24 18.86 36.37
CA VAL A 39 8.64 18.43 36.33
C VAL A 39 8.86 17.33 35.28
N ALA A 40 9.96 17.40 34.56
CA ALA A 40 10.47 16.34 33.70
C ALA A 40 11.96 16.08 33.95
N ARG A 41 12.36 14.82 33.98
CA ARG A 41 13.75 14.37 34.08
C ARG A 41 14.02 13.27 33.07
N ILE A 42 15.23 13.26 32.50
CA ILE A 42 15.64 12.30 31.48
C ILE A 42 16.96 11.64 31.85
N ALA A 43 17.10 10.35 31.53
CA ALA A 43 18.34 9.61 31.53
C ALA A 43 18.59 9.05 30.12
N LEU A 44 19.83 9.08 29.67
CA LEU A 44 20.24 8.64 28.33
C LEU A 44 21.12 7.38 28.44
N ASP A 45 20.97 6.46 27.50
CA ASP A 45 21.74 5.22 27.36
C ASP A 45 21.88 4.43 28.67
N VAL A 46 20.74 4.17 29.31
CA VAL A 46 20.65 3.47 30.58
C VAL A 46 21.02 1.99 30.39
N GLY A 47 21.91 1.48 31.24
CA GLY A 47 22.35 0.08 31.22
C GLY A 47 21.29 -0.89 31.76
N SER A 48 21.46 -2.19 31.49
CA SER A 48 20.51 -3.23 31.92
C SER A 48 20.38 -3.34 33.45
N ASN A 49 21.47 -3.20 34.19
CA ASN A 49 21.45 -3.24 35.67
C ASN A 49 20.74 -2.01 36.27
N ASP A 50 20.97 -0.84 35.68
CA ASP A 50 20.31 0.40 36.11
C ASP A 50 18.82 0.34 35.79
N LEU A 51 18.42 -0.19 34.63
CA LEU A 51 17.01 -0.44 34.30
C LEU A 51 16.34 -1.43 35.26
N LYS A 52 17.00 -2.54 35.61
CA LYS A 52 16.48 -3.48 36.62
C LYS A 52 16.26 -2.80 37.97
N THR A 53 17.21 -1.94 38.39
CA THR A 53 17.10 -1.15 39.62
C THR A 53 15.99 -0.11 39.54
N LEU A 54 15.77 0.45 38.34
CA LEU A 54 14.74 1.45 38.07
C LEU A 54 13.32 0.86 38.10
N MET A 55 13.18 -0.40 37.68
CA MET A 55 11.89 -1.08 37.52
C MET A 55 11.53 -2.04 38.67
N GLY A 56 12.50 -2.55 39.43
CA GLY A 56 12.26 -3.54 40.48
C GLY A 56 11.42 -3.03 41.65
N GLU A 57 10.79 -3.97 42.39
CA GLU A 57 10.06 -3.67 43.63
C GLU A 57 10.98 -3.01 44.68
N GLY A 58 10.62 -1.81 45.13
CA GLY A 58 11.49 -0.99 46.00
C GLY A 58 12.61 -0.24 45.26
N GLY A 59 12.59 -0.25 43.93
CA GLY A 59 13.47 0.55 43.07
C GLY A 59 13.28 2.05 43.22
N THR A 60 14.09 2.82 42.48
CA THR A 60 14.08 4.29 42.48
C THR A 60 12.65 4.85 42.36
N PRO A 61 12.09 5.48 43.40
CA PRO A 61 10.74 6.03 43.31
C PRO A 61 10.71 7.11 42.22
N ARG A 62 9.62 7.12 41.47
CA ARG A 62 9.35 8.21 40.52
C ARG A 62 9.39 9.54 41.27
N ALA A 63 9.98 10.57 40.66
CA ALA A 63 10.09 11.87 41.30
C ALA A 63 8.70 12.39 41.66
N LYS A 64 8.57 13.03 42.82
CA LYS A 64 7.31 13.63 43.25
C LYS A 64 6.87 14.66 42.19
N GLY A 65 5.71 14.41 41.58
CA GLY A 65 5.16 15.24 40.49
C GLY A 65 5.46 14.75 39.08
N ALA A 66 6.21 13.64 38.91
CA ALA A 66 6.44 12.95 37.64
C ALA A 66 5.95 11.49 37.71
N PRO A 67 4.63 11.26 37.75
CA PRO A 67 4.07 9.93 37.95
C PRO A 67 4.15 9.03 36.72
N THR A 68 4.51 9.54 35.53
CA THR A 68 4.54 8.75 34.29
C THR A 68 5.96 8.54 33.83
N ARG A 69 6.26 7.31 33.37
CA ARG A 69 7.56 6.92 32.84
C ARG A 69 7.44 6.53 31.38
N TRP A 70 8.41 6.97 30.58
CA TRP A 70 8.59 6.52 29.21
C TRP A 70 9.97 5.91 29.05
N ILE A 71 10.02 4.65 28.59
CA ILE A 71 11.25 3.96 28.22
C ILE A 71 11.27 3.80 26.70
N ASN A 72 12.29 4.33 26.04
CA ASN A 72 12.45 4.18 24.59
C ASN A 72 13.74 3.43 24.27
N VAL A 73 13.66 2.41 23.42
CA VAL A 73 14.79 1.59 22.98
C VAL A 73 14.92 1.64 21.46
N TRP A 74 16.06 2.13 20.98
CA TRP A 74 16.45 2.06 19.58
C TRP A 74 17.16 0.74 19.30
N ALA A 75 16.87 0.11 18.15
CA ALA A 75 17.57 -1.10 17.70
C ALA A 75 17.67 -2.18 18.80
N PRO A 76 16.53 -2.73 19.27
CA PRO A 76 16.50 -3.70 20.38
C PRO A 76 17.38 -4.94 20.13
N ASN A 77 17.57 -5.35 18.88
CA ASN A 77 18.48 -6.41 18.45
C ASN A 77 19.95 -6.17 18.85
N LEU A 78 20.36 -4.91 19.03
CA LEU A 78 21.71 -4.54 19.46
C LEU A 78 21.85 -4.44 20.99
N GLN A 79 20.74 -4.60 21.74
CA GLN A 79 20.70 -4.43 23.19
C GLN A 79 19.92 -5.58 23.87
N PRO A 80 20.30 -6.86 23.67
CA PRO A 80 19.55 -8.00 24.19
C PRO A 80 19.44 -7.98 25.72
N ASP A 81 20.46 -7.52 26.45
CA ASP A 81 20.43 -7.46 27.91
C ASP A 81 19.40 -6.45 28.45
N VAL A 82 19.17 -5.36 27.71
CA VAL A 82 18.17 -4.33 28.03
C VAL A 82 16.77 -4.88 27.75
N VAL A 83 16.59 -5.50 26.58
CA VAL A 83 15.32 -6.16 26.22
C VAL A 83 14.98 -7.23 27.26
N ASP A 84 15.95 -8.02 27.70
CA ASP A 84 15.77 -9.06 28.71
C ASP A 84 15.36 -8.48 30.07
N ALA A 85 15.95 -7.37 30.49
CA ALA A 85 15.54 -6.68 31.71
C ALA A 85 14.06 -6.22 31.66
N ILE A 86 13.63 -5.66 30.52
CA ILE A 86 12.26 -5.17 30.34
C ILE A 86 11.27 -6.34 30.24
N VAL A 87 11.59 -7.36 29.45
CA VAL A 87 10.76 -8.55 29.24
C VAL A 87 10.51 -9.30 30.56
N LEU A 88 11.54 -9.42 31.40
CA LEU A 88 11.41 -10.08 32.71
C LEU A 88 10.54 -9.29 33.68
N GLN A 89 10.61 -7.95 33.65
CA GLN A 89 9.81 -7.11 34.54
C GLN A 89 8.33 -7.14 34.18
N TYR A 90 8.03 -6.92 32.90
CA TYR A 90 6.66 -6.76 32.39
C TYR A 90 6.12 -8.06 31.75
N ASN A 91 6.73 -9.20 32.06
CA ASN A 91 6.29 -10.54 31.65
C ASN A 91 5.95 -10.68 30.15
N PHE A 92 6.74 -10.07 29.27
CA PHE A 92 6.48 -10.13 27.82
C PHE A 92 6.59 -11.56 27.29
N SER A 93 5.81 -11.86 26.24
CA SER A 93 5.81 -13.18 25.62
C SER A 93 7.20 -13.54 25.05
N ALA A 94 7.56 -14.82 25.12
CA ALA A 94 8.80 -15.31 24.51
C ALA A 94 8.84 -15.03 22.99
N ARG A 95 7.66 -14.98 22.34
CA ARG A 95 7.52 -14.60 20.94
C ARG A 95 7.90 -13.14 20.71
N LEU A 96 7.38 -12.20 21.51
CA LEU A 96 7.71 -10.78 21.38
C LEU A 96 9.20 -10.54 21.60
N LYS A 97 9.79 -11.16 22.63
CA LYS A 97 11.24 -11.12 22.86
C LYS A 97 12.02 -11.59 21.64
N ALA A 98 11.64 -12.74 21.06
CA ALA A 98 12.31 -13.26 19.87
C ALA A 98 12.21 -12.27 18.68
N ILE A 99 11.04 -11.67 18.47
CA ILE A 99 10.83 -10.66 17.41
C ILE A 99 11.72 -9.44 17.63
N LEU A 100 11.72 -8.87 18.84
CA LEU A 100 12.52 -7.68 19.19
C LEU A 100 14.03 -7.91 19.03
N CYS A 101 14.52 -9.10 19.33
CA CYS A 101 15.94 -9.45 19.21
C CYS A 101 16.34 -9.93 17.80
N THR A 102 15.39 -10.04 16.87
CA THR A 102 15.68 -10.48 15.50
C THR A 102 16.43 -9.37 14.74
N THR A 103 17.47 -9.75 13.99
CA THR A 103 18.25 -8.78 13.19
C THR A 103 17.50 -8.47 11.88
N PRO A 104 17.29 -7.19 11.54
CA PRO A 104 16.66 -6.81 10.28
C PRO A 104 17.52 -7.18 9.07
N PRO A 105 16.92 -7.54 7.93
CA PRO A 105 17.65 -7.87 6.70
C PRO A 105 18.38 -6.64 6.16
N SER A 106 19.57 -6.87 5.59
CA SER A 106 20.44 -5.80 5.07
C SER A 106 19.92 -5.19 3.76
N ASP A 107 19.19 -5.95 2.94
CA ASP A 107 18.66 -5.49 1.65
C ASP A 107 17.15 -5.76 1.53
N SER A 108 16.37 -4.71 1.23
CA SER A 108 14.92 -4.84 0.99
C SER A 108 14.58 -5.10 -0.49
N SER A 109 15.42 -5.84 -1.23
CA SER A 109 15.23 -6.07 -2.68
C SER A 109 15.39 -7.52 -3.11
N GLU A 110 15.37 -8.50 -2.20
CA GLU A 110 15.12 -9.88 -2.61
C GLU A 110 13.62 -10.14 -2.49
N ALA A 111 12.93 -10.02 -3.61
CA ALA A 111 11.77 -10.87 -3.83
C ALA A 111 12.23 -12.31 -3.51
N PRO A 112 11.43 -13.11 -2.78
CA PRO A 112 11.85 -14.46 -2.45
C PRO A 112 12.20 -15.17 -3.75
N ALA A 113 13.44 -15.65 -3.86
CA ALA A 113 13.80 -16.57 -4.93
C ALA A 113 12.81 -17.73 -4.86
N GLU A 114 11.93 -17.84 -5.86
CA GLU A 114 11.02 -18.96 -6.04
C GLU A 114 11.87 -20.23 -6.17
N THR A 115 12.23 -20.80 -5.02
CA THR A 115 12.78 -22.15 -4.98
C THR A 115 11.59 -23.07 -4.91
N SER A 116 10.82 -23.11 -6.00
CA SER A 116 9.79 -24.11 -6.22
C SER A 116 10.47 -25.44 -6.53
N THR A 117 11.04 -26.09 -5.52
CA THR A 117 11.15 -27.55 -5.56
C THR A 117 9.78 -28.09 -5.19
N THR A 118 9.02 -28.39 -6.24
CA THR A 118 7.88 -29.28 -6.19
C THR A 118 8.26 -30.53 -5.41
N ASP A 119 7.69 -30.72 -4.22
CA ASP A 119 7.48 -32.07 -3.72
C ASP A 119 6.09 -32.18 -3.12
N ARG A 120 5.41 -33.19 -3.66
CA ARG A 120 4.08 -33.64 -3.35
C ARG A 120 4.10 -34.25 -1.95
N GLU A 121 3.29 -33.73 -1.04
CA GLU A 121 2.55 -34.56 -0.08
C GLU A 121 1.48 -33.70 0.58
N PHE A 122 0.34 -33.63 -0.09
CA PHE A 122 -0.93 -33.44 0.58
C PHE A 122 -1.16 -34.73 1.36
N ASP A 123 -0.92 -34.73 2.67
CA ASP A 123 -1.61 -35.66 3.54
C ASP A 123 -1.90 -35.05 4.91
N SER A 124 -3.15 -35.27 5.28
CA SER A 124 -3.85 -34.76 6.44
C SER A 124 -3.24 -35.21 7.76
N HIS A 125 -2.92 -34.28 8.64
CA HIS A 125 -3.09 -34.50 10.08
C HIS A 125 -3.57 -33.21 10.74
N SER A 126 -4.80 -33.27 11.26
CA SER A 126 -5.42 -32.32 12.17
C SER A 126 -4.51 -32.09 13.39
N LEU A 127 -3.72 -31.03 13.37
CA LEU A 127 -3.02 -30.55 14.56
C LEU A 127 -4.02 -29.75 15.41
N ALA A 128 -4.24 -30.24 16.62
CA ALA A 128 -5.02 -29.58 17.64
C ALA A 128 -4.47 -28.17 17.91
N ASP A 129 -5.40 -27.23 18.02
CA ASP A 129 -5.22 -25.83 18.38
C ASP A 129 -4.31 -25.68 19.62
N ILE A 130 -3.11 -25.11 19.40
CA ILE A 130 -2.06 -24.92 20.42
C ILE A 130 -2.43 -23.79 21.40
N GLU A 131 -3.45 -22.97 21.11
CA GLU A 131 -3.83 -21.83 21.95
C GLU A 131 -4.67 -22.19 23.19
N ARG A 132 -4.94 -23.48 23.43
CA ARG A 132 -5.58 -23.93 24.67
C ARG A 132 -4.57 -24.48 25.66
N ALA A 133 -4.24 -23.66 26.65
CA ALA A 133 -3.42 -24.06 27.81
C ALA A 133 -4.09 -25.21 28.58
N ILE A 134 -3.54 -26.43 28.48
CA ILE A 134 -3.79 -27.52 29.43
C ILE A 134 -2.49 -27.76 30.19
N PRO A 135 -2.49 -27.71 31.54
CA PRO A 135 -1.31 -28.00 32.30
C PRO A 135 -1.13 -29.52 32.40
N THR A 136 0.11 -29.99 32.21
CA THR A 136 0.79 -31.03 33.01
C THR A 136 1.52 -32.10 32.18
N ARG A 137 2.79 -32.28 32.58
CA ARG A 137 3.73 -33.42 32.42
C ARG A 137 4.60 -33.49 31.17
N LEU A 138 5.80 -32.93 31.38
CA LEU A 138 7.10 -33.28 30.81
C LEU A 138 7.19 -34.76 30.38
N SER A 139 7.28 -34.99 29.07
CA SER A 139 7.86 -36.21 28.50
C SER A 139 9.07 -35.82 27.63
N SER A 140 10.23 -36.21 28.14
CA SER A 140 11.53 -36.10 27.50
C SER A 140 11.62 -37.06 26.31
N ALA A 141 11.42 -36.55 25.08
CA ALA A 141 12.03 -37.08 23.84
C ALA A 141 11.52 -36.32 22.60
N LEU A 142 11.93 -35.06 22.45
CA LEU A 142 11.94 -34.42 21.12
C LEU A 142 13.40 -34.31 20.69
N LYS A 143 13.82 -35.26 19.84
CA LYS A 143 15.07 -35.17 19.09
C LYS A 143 15.08 -33.83 18.37
N ALA A 144 16.13 -33.05 18.61
CA ALA A 144 16.33 -31.72 18.06
C ALA A 144 16.18 -31.72 16.54
N ALA A 145 15.00 -31.32 16.06
CA ALA A 145 14.86 -30.81 14.71
C ALA A 145 15.72 -29.54 14.64
N LYS A 146 16.66 -29.49 13.70
CA LYS A 146 17.45 -28.28 13.43
C LYS A 146 16.47 -27.11 13.26
N PRO A 147 16.66 -25.98 13.96
CA PRO A 147 15.77 -24.85 13.83
C PRO A 147 15.92 -24.31 12.41
N ASN A 148 14.94 -24.53 11.56
CA ASN A 148 14.74 -23.68 10.39
C ASN A 148 14.43 -22.29 10.94
N SER A 149 15.46 -21.48 11.17
CA SER A 149 15.36 -20.12 11.71
C SER A 149 14.77 -19.20 10.66
N ARG A 150 13.47 -19.33 10.39
CA ARG A 150 12.73 -18.36 9.58
C ARG A 150 12.80 -17.02 10.32
N ASN A 151 13.44 -16.02 9.72
CA ASN A 151 13.52 -14.68 10.30
C ASN A 151 12.10 -14.07 10.28
N PHE A 152 11.69 -13.40 11.36
CA PHE A 152 10.41 -12.69 11.43
C PHE A 152 10.21 -11.75 10.23
N PHE A 153 11.28 -11.07 9.82
CA PHE A 153 11.26 -10.14 8.69
C PHE A 153 11.02 -10.84 7.35
N ASP A 154 11.50 -12.07 7.15
CA ASP A 154 11.22 -12.86 5.94
C ASP A 154 9.73 -13.20 5.82
N ILE A 155 9.11 -13.51 6.96
CA ILE A 155 7.68 -13.77 7.02
C ILE A 155 6.92 -12.48 6.75
N ALA A 156 7.29 -11.39 7.44
CA ALA A 156 6.60 -10.11 7.34
C ALA A 156 6.74 -9.44 5.95
N ALA A 157 7.86 -9.64 5.26
CA ALA A 157 8.09 -9.14 3.90
C ALA A 157 7.10 -9.69 2.87
N ASN A 158 6.54 -10.88 3.10
CA ASN A 158 5.54 -11.48 2.23
C ASN A 158 4.13 -10.88 2.39
N PHE A 159 3.92 -9.99 3.38
CA PHE A 159 2.62 -9.40 3.65
C PHE A 159 2.60 -7.89 3.33
N SER A 160 1.50 -7.43 2.73
CA SER A 160 1.23 -6.01 2.47
C SER A 160 0.98 -5.21 3.77
N SER A 161 0.78 -5.87 4.90
CA SER A 161 0.77 -5.29 6.25
C SER A 161 0.84 -6.41 7.28
N TYR A 162 1.69 -6.29 8.29
CA TYR A 162 1.70 -7.18 9.45
C TYR A 162 1.57 -6.36 10.73
N GLN A 163 0.51 -6.63 11.49
CA GLN A 163 0.21 -5.96 12.77
C GLN A 163 -0.28 -7.02 13.75
N SER A 164 0.17 -6.91 14.99
CA SER A 164 -0.19 -7.85 16.05
C SER A 164 -0.38 -7.11 17.36
N ILE A 165 -1.30 -7.63 18.17
CA ILE A 165 -1.46 -7.25 19.58
C ILE A 165 -1.15 -8.51 20.38
N ASP A 166 -0.19 -8.43 21.29
CA ASP A 166 0.03 -9.51 22.25
C ASP A 166 -0.88 -9.28 23.46
N ILE A 167 -1.62 -10.34 23.83
CA ILE A 167 -2.80 -10.30 24.71
C ILE A 167 -2.45 -10.17 26.21
N GLY A 168 -1.16 -10.20 26.58
CA GLY A 168 -0.72 -10.25 27.99
C GLY A 168 -0.81 -8.91 28.73
N GLU A 169 -0.30 -7.85 28.13
CA GLU A 169 -0.25 -6.46 28.60
C GLU A 169 -0.16 -5.63 27.31
N LYS A 170 -0.79 -4.44 27.21
CA LYS A 170 -1.15 -3.78 25.92
C LYS A 170 0.06 -3.43 25.03
N CYS A 171 0.61 -4.43 24.37
CA CYS A 171 1.68 -4.35 23.39
C CYS A 171 1.04 -4.30 22.00
N ALA A 172 1.11 -3.15 21.34
CA ALA A 172 0.74 -2.97 19.95
C ALA A 172 2.00 -2.92 19.09
N ASN A 173 2.08 -3.79 18.08
CA ASN A 173 3.06 -3.65 17.00
C ASN A 173 2.42 -2.89 15.84
N TRP A 174 3.12 -1.89 15.34
CA TRP A 174 2.70 -1.10 14.19
C TRP A 174 3.90 -0.72 13.33
N MET A 175 3.63 -0.41 12.07
CA MET A 175 4.65 -0.27 11.04
C MET A 175 4.55 1.11 10.42
N HIS A 176 5.60 1.92 10.50
CA HIS A 176 5.63 3.27 9.96
C HIS A 176 6.04 3.30 8.49
N PRO A 177 5.27 3.95 7.61
CA PRO A 177 5.75 4.28 6.27
C PRO A 177 6.70 5.49 6.35
N ILE A 178 7.96 5.27 6.03
CA ILE A 178 9.01 6.30 5.99
C ILE A 178 9.32 6.62 4.54
N LYS A 179 9.38 7.92 4.25
CA LYS A 179 9.73 8.41 2.93
C LYS A 179 11.15 7.98 2.57
N ARG A 180 11.32 7.17 1.52
CA ARG A 180 12.62 6.93 0.89
C ARG A 180 13.05 8.13 0.03
N SER A 181 14.35 8.38 -0.01
CA SER A 181 14.97 9.32 -0.95
C SER A 181 14.94 8.79 -2.38
N THR A 182 14.93 7.46 -2.55
CA THR A 182 14.93 6.76 -3.85
C THR A 182 13.97 5.57 -3.83
N GLY A 183 12.97 5.57 -4.71
CA GLY A 183 11.98 4.49 -4.85
C GLY A 183 10.53 4.98 -4.84
N THR A 184 9.63 4.18 -5.41
CA THR A 184 8.19 4.50 -5.50
C THR A 184 7.43 4.10 -4.23
N GLU A 185 7.93 3.10 -3.48
CA GLU A 185 7.32 2.62 -2.23
C GLU A 185 8.02 3.21 -0.99
N PRO A 186 7.25 3.66 0.02
CA PRO A 186 7.82 4.08 1.30
C PRO A 186 8.45 2.88 2.00
N GLU A 187 9.58 3.12 2.66
CA GLU A 187 10.17 2.11 3.51
C GLU A 187 9.26 1.85 4.70
N ARG A 188 9.27 0.62 5.19
CA ARG A 188 8.51 0.23 6.35
C ARG A 188 9.48 -0.07 7.48
N LEU A 189 9.29 0.60 8.61
CA LEU A 189 9.98 0.28 9.86
C LEU A 189 8.98 -0.15 10.91
N TRP A 190 9.29 -1.22 11.63
CA TRP A 190 8.49 -1.68 12.75
C TRP A 190 8.76 -0.86 14.01
N SER A 191 7.69 -0.58 14.74
CA SER A 191 7.74 0.00 16.06
C SER A 191 6.77 -0.74 16.96
N TRP A 192 7.19 -1.02 18.18
CA TRP A 192 6.38 -1.67 19.19
C TRP A 192 6.11 -0.68 20.30
N LEU A 193 4.84 -0.53 20.67
CA LEU A 193 4.40 0.31 21.77
C LEU A 193 3.73 -0.55 22.83
N VAL A 194 4.13 -0.36 24.07
CA VAL A 194 3.57 -1.09 25.21
C VAL A 194 3.05 -0.09 26.22
N LEU A 195 1.82 -0.29 26.66
CA LEU A 195 1.26 0.39 27.82
C LEU A 195 1.21 -0.60 29.00
N CYS A 196 1.87 -0.22 30.09
CA CYS A 196 1.91 -0.99 31.34
C CYS A 196 0.85 -0.47 32.33
N ASP A 197 0.55 -1.28 33.32
CA ASP A 197 -0.38 -0.98 34.43
C ASP A 197 0.15 0.10 35.38
N ASP A 198 1.46 0.15 35.57
CA ASP A 198 2.17 1.08 36.44
C ASP A 198 2.31 2.49 35.87
N ALA A 199 1.58 2.88 34.82
CA ALA A 199 1.76 4.15 34.08
C ALA A 199 3.14 4.30 33.42
N THR A 200 3.77 3.18 33.03
CA THR A 200 4.91 3.16 32.10
C THR A 200 4.43 2.96 30.67
N VAL A 201 5.07 3.69 29.74
CA VAL A 201 4.97 3.44 28.31
C VAL A 201 6.33 3.00 27.81
N ILE A 202 6.38 1.94 27.00
CA ILE A 202 7.63 1.44 26.41
C ILE A 202 7.52 1.51 24.89
N SER A 203 8.52 2.09 24.24
CA SER A 203 8.63 2.10 22.78
C SER A 203 9.89 1.40 22.33
N PHE A 204 9.75 0.47 21.39
CA PHE A 204 10.86 -0.16 20.68
C PHE A 204 10.80 0.24 19.21
N HIS A 205 11.95 0.49 18.61
CA HIS A 205 12.05 0.85 17.20
C HIS A 205 13.07 -0.04 16.51
N GLU A 206 12.68 -0.63 15.37
CA GLU A 206 13.56 -1.43 14.52
C GLU A 206 14.86 -0.68 14.21
N ASP A 207 15.97 -1.42 14.07
CA ASP A 207 17.23 -0.85 13.61
C ASP A 207 17.18 -0.45 12.13
N PRO A 208 17.26 0.86 11.78
CA PRO A 208 17.36 1.31 10.41
C PRO A 208 18.75 1.08 9.78
N SER A 209 19.77 0.77 10.57
CA SER A 209 21.19 0.73 10.16
C SER A 209 21.55 -0.32 9.09
N PRO A 210 20.92 -1.51 9.01
CA PRO A 210 21.26 -2.52 8.00
C PRO A 210 21.09 -2.02 6.56
N LYS A 211 20.34 -0.94 6.35
CA LYS A 211 19.98 -0.41 5.02
C LYS A 211 20.97 0.62 4.46
N GLY A 212 22.15 0.75 5.07
CA GLY A 212 23.27 1.54 4.53
C GLY A 212 23.07 3.06 4.57
N VAL A 213 22.18 3.58 5.41
CA VAL A 213 21.73 4.98 5.33
C VAL A 213 22.48 5.93 6.29
N GLY A 214 22.69 7.18 5.86
CA GLY A 214 23.42 8.22 6.60
C GLY A 214 22.67 8.82 7.80
N SER A 215 23.33 9.74 8.54
CA SER A 215 22.80 10.36 9.75
C SER A 215 21.48 11.11 9.57
N GLU A 216 21.27 11.75 8.42
CA GLU A 216 20.04 12.48 8.10
C GLU A 216 18.80 11.57 8.01
N TYR A 217 19.00 10.34 7.56
CA TYR A 217 17.93 9.36 7.52
C TYR A 217 17.51 8.93 8.93
N ILE A 218 18.48 8.67 9.82
CA ILE A 218 18.20 8.35 11.23
C ILE A 218 17.39 9.47 11.89
N LYS A 219 17.76 10.73 11.66
CA LYS A 219 17.00 11.88 12.15
C LYS A 219 15.57 11.90 11.62
N THR A 220 15.39 11.57 10.35
CA THR A 220 14.05 11.49 9.72
C THR A 220 13.20 10.38 10.35
N VAL A 221 13.77 9.19 10.54
CA VAL A 221 13.11 8.04 11.18
C VAL A 221 12.68 8.37 12.60
N ARG A 222 13.54 9.05 13.37
CA ARG A 222 13.28 9.37 14.77
C ARG A 222 12.44 10.64 14.96
N LYS A 223 12.10 11.36 13.88
CA LYS A 223 11.48 12.69 13.95
C LYS A 223 10.21 12.71 14.80
N HIS A 224 9.31 11.73 14.61
CA HIS A 224 8.06 11.66 15.36
C HIS A 224 8.31 11.47 16.86
N THR A 225 9.08 10.44 17.22
CA THR A 225 9.48 10.16 18.61
C THR A 225 10.17 11.35 19.26
N LEU A 226 11.06 12.03 18.55
CA LEU A 226 11.76 13.23 19.05
C LEU A 226 10.82 14.42 19.21
N ASN A 227 9.81 14.57 18.34
CA ASN A 227 8.80 15.61 18.51
C ASN A 227 8.01 15.37 19.80
N VAL A 228 7.54 14.15 20.04
CA VAL A 228 6.87 13.77 21.29
C VAL A 228 7.78 14.02 22.50
N LEU A 229 9.05 13.58 22.43
CA LEU A 229 10.04 13.80 23.48
C LEU A 229 10.25 15.28 23.78
N SER A 230 10.40 16.11 22.75
CA SER A 230 10.65 17.54 22.90
C SER A 230 9.56 18.22 23.72
N GLN A 231 8.29 17.83 23.51
CA GLN A 231 7.13 18.43 24.14
C GLN A 231 6.87 17.92 25.57
N LEU A 232 7.63 16.91 26.03
CA LEU A 232 7.64 16.52 27.45
C LEU A 232 8.38 17.52 28.33
N SER A 233 9.23 18.38 27.77
CA SER A 233 9.85 19.51 28.47
C SER A 233 8.97 20.75 28.39
N ILE A 234 9.02 21.62 29.41
CA ILE A 234 8.37 22.94 29.37
C ILE A 234 8.86 23.77 28.17
N ILE A 235 10.12 23.59 27.79
CA ILE A 235 10.75 24.35 26.70
C ILE A 235 10.13 23.97 25.36
N GLY A 236 10.10 22.67 25.04
CA GLY A 236 9.47 22.22 23.80
C GLY A 236 7.97 22.43 23.78
N LEU A 237 7.29 22.32 24.92
CA LEU A 237 5.86 22.63 25.02
C LEU A 237 5.55 24.11 24.69
N LYS A 238 6.41 25.04 25.10
CA LYS A 238 6.27 26.47 24.75
C LYS A 238 6.62 26.77 23.29
N ALA A 239 7.48 25.96 22.68
CA ALA A 239 7.89 26.11 21.29
C ALA A 239 6.91 25.45 20.30
N ALA A 240 6.10 24.50 20.75
CA ALA A 240 5.13 23.81 19.92
C ALA A 240 3.93 24.72 19.60
N GLU A 241 3.57 24.82 18.32
CA GLU A 241 2.46 25.64 17.84
C GLU A 241 1.50 24.83 16.95
N GLY A 242 0.21 25.17 16.99
CA GLY A 242 -0.79 24.69 16.04
C GLY A 242 -1.12 23.19 16.17
N VAL A 243 -1.05 22.47 15.05
CA VAL A 243 -1.55 21.09 14.90
C VAL A 243 -0.62 20.05 15.54
N GLU A 244 0.65 20.39 15.78
CA GLU A 244 1.65 19.49 16.36
C GLU A 244 1.66 19.52 17.90
N LEU A 245 0.80 20.32 18.54
CA LEU A 245 0.78 20.49 19.99
C LEU A 245 0.27 19.23 20.73
N ILE A 246 1.14 18.69 21.59
CA ILE A 246 0.93 17.53 22.43
C ILE A 246 0.75 18.01 23.87
N SER A 247 -0.50 18.11 24.31
CA SER A 247 -0.82 18.63 25.64
C SER A 247 -0.75 17.52 26.71
N LEU A 248 0.45 17.01 27.02
CA LEU A 248 0.67 15.95 28.02
C LEU A 248 0.95 16.46 29.45
N ARG A 249 1.33 17.73 29.61
CA ARG A 249 1.66 18.34 30.92
C ARG A 249 0.48 19.10 31.58
N GLN A 250 -0.76 18.67 31.33
CA GLN A 250 -1.93 19.32 31.94
C GLN A 250 -1.96 19.07 33.45
N LEU A 251 -2.20 20.13 34.21
CA LEU A 251 -2.57 20.01 35.62
C LEU A 251 -3.85 19.16 35.70
N GLU A 252 -3.95 18.30 36.73
CA GLU A 252 -5.11 17.42 37.05
C GLU A 252 -5.11 16.01 36.45
N LEU A 253 -4.24 15.67 35.49
CA LEU A 253 -4.22 14.31 34.94
C LEU A 253 -3.51 13.30 35.86
N THR A 254 -4.11 12.11 35.99
CA THR A 254 -3.50 10.97 36.70
C THR A 254 -2.35 10.36 35.87
N GLY A 255 -1.42 9.65 36.53
CA GLY A 255 -0.31 8.99 35.81
C GLY A 255 -0.77 8.05 34.69
N VAL A 256 -1.88 7.32 34.92
CA VAL A 256 -2.50 6.41 33.94
C VAL A 256 -3.07 7.18 32.74
N GLU A 257 -3.70 8.34 32.97
CA GLU A 257 -4.19 9.20 31.89
C GLU A 257 -3.06 9.77 31.06
N VAL A 258 -2.00 10.26 31.71
CA VAL A 258 -0.82 10.80 31.01
C VAL A 258 -0.13 9.69 30.21
N ALA A 259 0.04 8.48 30.77
CA ALA A 259 0.60 7.32 30.08
C ALA A 259 -0.26 6.90 28.87
N SER A 260 -1.59 6.83 29.04
CA SER A 260 -2.52 6.50 27.96
C SER A 260 -2.50 7.53 26.83
N ASN A 261 -2.42 8.82 27.16
CA ASN A 261 -2.30 9.88 26.16
C ASN A 261 -0.92 9.84 25.48
N LEU A 262 0.16 9.56 26.21
CA LEU A 262 1.49 9.38 25.61
C LEU A 262 1.48 8.20 24.63
N PHE A 263 0.88 7.07 25.02
CA PHE A 263 0.69 5.93 24.13
C PHE A 263 -0.04 6.32 22.84
N TYR A 264 -1.11 7.13 22.95
CA TYR A 264 -1.79 7.69 21.78
C TYR A 264 -0.88 8.56 20.90
N TYR A 265 -0.15 9.53 21.47
CA TYR A 265 0.68 10.43 20.65
C TYR A 265 1.89 9.75 20.03
N LEU A 266 2.44 8.73 20.70
CA LEU A 266 3.46 7.88 20.08
C LEU A 266 2.87 7.10 18.91
N PHE A 267 1.63 6.60 19.04
CA PHE A 267 0.90 5.88 18.00
C PHE A 267 0.44 6.77 16.82
N ASP A 268 0.11 8.03 17.07
CA ASP A 268 -0.45 8.93 16.04
C ASP A 268 0.65 9.73 15.32
N ASP A 269 1.20 9.17 14.23
CA ASP A 269 2.00 9.95 13.25
C ASP A 269 1.13 10.42 12.08
N TRP A 270 0.20 11.33 12.38
CA TRP A 270 -0.66 11.95 11.37
C TRP A 270 0.14 12.71 10.31
N THR A 271 1.31 13.25 10.67
CA THR A 271 2.17 14.02 9.76
C THR A 271 2.77 13.12 8.68
N ALA A 272 3.26 11.93 9.04
CA ALA A 272 3.69 10.94 8.06
C ALA A 272 2.53 10.48 7.17
N THR A 273 1.37 10.22 7.77
CA THR A 273 0.15 9.82 7.05
C THR A 273 -0.26 10.85 6.00
N TYR A 274 -0.33 12.13 6.37
CA TYR A 274 -0.66 13.21 5.45
C TYR A 274 0.40 13.42 4.36
N THR A 275 1.68 13.30 4.72
CA THR A 275 2.78 13.43 3.76
C THR A 275 2.71 12.35 2.69
N LEU A 276 2.46 11.10 3.10
CA LEU A 276 2.25 9.97 2.21
C LEU A 276 1.04 10.21 1.29
N LEU A 277 -0.09 10.62 1.87
CA LEU A 277 -1.30 10.93 1.11
C LEU A 277 -0.98 11.94 0.01
N ARG A 278 -0.33 13.06 0.35
CA ARG A 278 0.05 14.12 -0.57
C ARG A 278 0.98 13.66 -1.69
N VAL A 279 1.90 12.72 -1.42
CA VAL A 279 2.76 12.11 -2.45
C VAL A 279 1.90 11.31 -3.44
N VAL A 280 0.97 10.50 -2.93
CA VAL A 280 0.07 9.71 -3.77
C VAL A 280 -0.81 10.61 -4.64
N GLN A 281 -1.42 11.67 -4.09
CA GLN A 281 -2.29 12.56 -4.88
C GLN A 281 -1.53 13.23 -6.01
N ARG A 282 -0.32 13.73 -5.75
CA ARG A 282 0.53 14.38 -6.77
C ARG A 282 0.92 13.41 -7.88
N ASN A 283 1.27 12.18 -7.53
CA ASN A 283 1.64 11.16 -8.51
C ASN A 283 0.46 10.80 -9.41
N LEU A 284 -0.74 10.66 -8.83
CA LEU A 284 -1.97 10.40 -9.57
C LEU A 284 -2.32 11.57 -10.51
N GLU A 285 -2.26 12.81 -10.02
CA GLU A 285 -2.53 14.00 -10.84
C GLU A 285 -1.55 14.13 -12.02
N LYS A 286 -0.26 13.85 -11.78
CA LYS A 286 0.76 13.82 -12.83
C LYS A 286 0.47 12.73 -13.87
N LEU A 287 0.04 11.55 -13.44
CA LEU A 287 -0.30 10.45 -14.33
C LEU A 287 -1.54 10.80 -15.17
N ARG A 288 -2.58 11.36 -14.54
CA ARG A 288 -3.77 11.86 -15.22
C ARG A 288 -3.41 12.87 -16.31
N LYS A 289 -2.59 13.89 -15.99
CA LYS A 289 -2.12 14.88 -16.97
C LYS A 289 -1.33 14.24 -18.12
N THR A 290 -0.49 13.25 -17.81
CA THR A 290 0.33 12.55 -18.81
C THR A 290 -0.53 11.73 -19.77
N ILE A 291 -1.50 10.98 -19.24
CA ILE A 291 -2.46 10.21 -20.04
C ILE A 291 -3.24 11.17 -20.94
N MET A 292 -3.77 12.26 -20.37
CA MET A 292 -4.57 13.23 -21.13
C MET A 292 -3.75 13.96 -22.20
N ALA A 293 -2.51 14.38 -21.91
CA ALA A 293 -1.63 15.00 -22.91
C ALA A 293 -1.18 14.02 -24.00
N GLY A 294 -0.99 12.75 -23.65
CA GLY A 294 -0.71 11.68 -24.60
C GLY A 294 -1.87 11.36 -25.55
N LEU A 295 -3.08 11.85 -25.26
CA LEU A 295 -4.22 11.77 -26.18
C LEU A 295 -4.00 12.64 -27.42
N ASP A 296 -3.46 13.85 -27.22
CA ASP A 296 -3.32 14.88 -28.26
C ASP A 296 -2.14 14.60 -29.21
N GLN A 297 -1.13 13.85 -28.76
CA GLN A 297 0.06 13.56 -29.55
C GLN A 297 -0.05 12.23 -30.30
N ASN A 298 0.26 12.24 -31.60
CA ASN A 298 0.28 11.06 -32.49
C ASN A 298 1.46 10.10 -32.20
N GLN A 299 1.74 9.75 -30.94
CA GLN A 299 2.84 8.85 -30.54
C GLN A 299 2.39 7.73 -29.58
N PRO A 300 1.63 6.73 -30.07
CA PRO A 300 1.05 5.67 -29.23
C PRO A 300 2.08 4.75 -28.54
N ASP A 301 3.17 4.39 -29.22
CA ASP A 301 4.06 3.33 -28.74
C ASP A 301 5.05 3.76 -27.64
N ALA A 302 5.42 5.04 -27.60
CA ALA A 302 6.29 5.59 -26.56
C ALA A 302 5.52 5.80 -25.24
N LEU A 303 4.26 6.24 -25.35
CA LEU A 303 3.37 6.47 -24.21
C LEU A 303 2.94 5.17 -23.52
N ALA A 304 2.68 4.11 -24.29
CA ALA A 304 2.32 2.79 -23.74
C ALA A 304 3.38 2.20 -22.81
N LYS A 305 4.65 2.29 -23.22
CA LYS A 305 5.80 1.77 -22.46
C LYS A 305 6.03 2.51 -21.15
N GLU A 306 5.63 3.77 -21.05
CA GLU A 306 5.85 4.59 -19.86
C GLU A 306 4.62 4.63 -18.92
N ILE A 307 3.40 4.67 -19.48
CA ILE A 307 2.16 4.84 -18.71
C ILE A 307 1.78 3.56 -17.98
N ILE A 308 1.81 2.39 -18.65
CA ILE A 308 1.32 1.13 -18.07
C ILE A 308 2.12 0.77 -16.81
N PRO A 309 3.47 0.79 -16.81
CA PRO A 309 4.23 0.51 -15.59
C PRO A 309 3.93 1.52 -14.48
N LYS A 310 3.84 2.82 -14.80
CA LYS A 310 3.54 3.85 -13.79
C LYS A 310 2.15 3.69 -13.18
N LEU A 311 1.14 3.36 -13.98
CA LEU A 311 -0.22 3.10 -13.50
C LEU A 311 -0.25 1.89 -12.57
N TYR A 312 0.47 0.83 -12.93
CA TYR A 312 0.63 -0.36 -12.09
C TYR A 312 1.34 -0.04 -10.77
N GLU A 313 2.47 0.68 -10.80
CA GLU A 313 3.23 1.06 -9.61
C GLU A 313 2.40 1.90 -8.63
N VAL A 314 1.68 2.92 -9.13
CA VAL A 314 0.81 3.74 -8.28
C VAL A 314 -0.37 2.91 -7.74
N GLY A 315 -0.96 2.02 -8.56
CA GLY A 315 -2.02 1.12 -8.12
C GLY A 315 -1.56 0.13 -7.04
N LYS A 316 -0.34 -0.41 -7.18
CA LYS A 316 0.29 -1.28 -6.17
C LYS A 316 0.52 -0.51 -4.87
N LEU A 317 1.07 0.71 -4.95
CA LEU A 317 1.28 1.58 -3.80
C LEU A 317 -0.03 1.90 -3.08
N LEU A 318 -1.09 2.25 -3.81
CA LEU A 318 -2.42 2.55 -3.24
C LEU A 318 -2.99 1.35 -2.48
N ARG A 319 -3.00 0.15 -3.08
CA ARG A 319 -3.49 -1.07 -2.42
C ARG A 319 -2.64 -1.42 -1.20
N SER A 320 -1.32 -1.30 -1.32
CA SER A 320 -0.38 -1.54 -0.22
C SER A 320 -0.66 -0.61 1.00
N ASN A 321 -0.99 0.65 0.74
CA ASN A 321 -1.40 1.59 1.80
C ASN A 321 -2.82 1.33 2.30
N GLN A 322 -3.75 0.93 1.44
CA GLN A 322 -5.10 0.53 1.84
C GLN A 322 -5.06 -0.58 2.90
N HIS A 323 -4.23 -1.60 2.69
CA HIS A 323 -4.04 -2.68 3.65
C HIS A 323 -3.42 -2.20 4.97
N LEU A 324 -2.42 -1.32 4.90
CA LEU A 324 -1.79 -0.72 6.08
C LEU A 324 -2.79 0.03 6.96
N PHE A 325 -3.58 0.93 6.35
CA PHE A 325 -4.54 1.77 7.07
C PHE A 325 -5.75 0.98 7.57
N ARG A 326 -6.22 -0.04 6.83
CA ARG A 326 -7.21 -1.00 7.36
C ARG A 326 -6.66 -1.78 8.55
N GLY A 327 -5.37 -2.12 8.51
CA GLY A 327 -4.67 -2.67 9.66
C GLY A 327 -4.78 -1.73 10.87
N TYR A 328 -4.40 -0.46 10.71
CA TYR A 328 -4.47 0.51 11.81
C TYR A 328 -5.88 0.68 12.34
N GLU A 329 -6.90 0.74 11.47
CA GLU A 329 -8.31 0.79 11.88
C GLU A 329 -8.67 -0.42 12.76
N ASN A 330 -8.26 -1.63 12.38
CA ASN A 330 -8.47 -2.84 13.16
C ASN A 330 -7.70 -2.82 14.49
N LEU A 331 -6.45 -2.34 14.49
CA LEU A 331 -5.61 -2.23 15.68
C LEU A 331 -6.22 -1.26 16.69
N ILE A 332 -6.67 -0.09 16.23
CA ILE A 332 -7.37 0.89 17.05
C ILE A 332 -8.68 0.30 17.58
N SER A 333 -9.44 -0.40 16.75
CA SER A 333 -10.69 -1.04 17.19
C SER A 333 -10.43 -2.04 18.31
N ARG A 334 -9.39 -2.88 18.21
CA ARG A 334 -9.00 -3.81 19.28
C ARG A 334 -8.52 -3.10 20.56
N ILE A 335 -7.81 -1.97 20.44
CA ILE A 335 -7.42 -1.14 21.59
C ILE A 335 -8.65 -0.60 22.32
N LEU A 336 -9.70 -0.24 21.56
CA LEU A 336 -10.97 0.27 22.08
C LEU A 336 -11.86 -0.85 22.63
N ASP A 337 -12.00 -1.99 21.94
CA ASP A 337 -12.89 -3.11 22.32
C ASP A 337 -12.48 -3.77 23.64
N TYR A 338 -11.19 -3.73 23.98
CA TYR A 338 -10.68 -4.18 25.28
C TYR A 338 -11.26 -3.39 26.48
N LYS A 339 -11.98 -2.30 26.23
CA LYS A 339 -12.79 -1.56 27.21
C LYS A 339 -14.08 -2.28 27.61
N GLU A 340 -14.70 -3.05 26.71
CA GLU A 340 -16.06 -3.60 26.91
C GLU A 340 -16.11 -4.95 27.62
N GLY A 341 -14.97 -5.64 27.77
CA GLY A 341 -14.87 -6.93 28.48
C GLY A 341 -15.05 -6.86 30.00
N GLY A 342 -15.29 -5.68 30.58
CA GLY A 342 -15.52 -5.45 32.01
C GLY A 342 -16.89 -5.88 32.54
N GLY A 343 -17.58 -6.81 31.86
CA GLY A 343 -18.87 -7.35 32.26
C GLY A 343 -18.81 -8.84 32.54
N SER A 344 -18.77 -9.21 33.82
CA SER A 344 -19.02 -10.56 34.35
C SER A 344 -17.93 -11.64 34.18
N SER A 345 -16.83 -11.50 34.94
CA SER A 345 -16.18 -12.67 35.54
C SER A 345 -15.54 -12.31 36.88
N ARG A 346 -16.23 -12.69 37.94
CA ARG A 346 -15.77 -12.67 39.33
C ARG A 346 -14.56 -13.62 39.44
N ALA A 347 -13.44 -13.10 39.95
CA ALA A 347 -12.16 -13.75 40.28
C ALA A 347 -11.00 -13.57 39.28
N ARG A 348 -10.25 -12.47 39.45
CA ARG A 348 -8.79 -12.43 39.68
C ARG A 348 -8.40 -10.99 40.00
N THR A 349 -7.95 -10.74 41.23
CA THR A 349 -7.19 -9.54 41.61
C THR A 349 -5.84 -9.59 40.89
N GLY A 350 -5.81 -9.09 39.66
CA GLY A 350 -4.61 -8.85 38.86
C GLY A 350 -4.78 -7.52 38.15
N GLU A 351 -3.75 -6.67 38.23
CA GLU A 351 -3.68 -5.35 37.61
C GLU A 351 -4.02 -5.45 36.11
N HIS A 352 -5.19 -4.91 35.74
CA HIS A 352 -5.61 -4.91 34.35
C HIS A 352 -5.22 -3.58 33.72
N VAL A 353 -4.34 -3.62 32.70
CA VAL A 353 -3.96 -2.42 31.95
C VAL A 353 -5.22 -1.77 31.37
N SER A 354 -5.55 -0.55 31.79
CA SER A 354 -6.71 0.20 31.27
C SER A 354 -6.23 1.38 30.43
N VAL A 355 -6.90 1.65 29.30
CA VAL A 355 -6.64 2.86 28.51
C VAL A 355 -7.60 3.89 29.04
N ALA A 356 -7.07 5.05 29.46
CA ALA A 356 -7.90 6.10 30.02
C ALA A 356 -8.92 6.64 29.00
N GLN A 357 -10.07 7.09 29.48
CA GLN A 357 -11.18 7.56 28.64
C GLN A 357 -10.77 8.70 27.69
N SER A 358 -9.87 9.60 28.14
CA SER A 358 -9.35 10.69 27.31
C SER A 358 -8.57 10.17 26.10
N ALA A 359 -7.73 9.14 26.27
CA ALA A 359 -7.02 8.50 25.17
C ALA A 359 -7.97 7.71 24.27
N CYS A 360 -8.99 7.03 24.82
CA CYS A 360 -10.01 6.32 24.04
C CYS A 360 -10.72 7.26 23.06
N HIS A 361 -11.17 8.44 23.51
CA HIS A 361 -11.80 9.42 22.60
C HIS A 361 -10.87 9.87 21.48
N ARG A 362 -9.56 10.00 21.76
CA ARG A 362 -8.55 10.35 20.74
C ARG A 362 -8.37 9.22 19.73
N PHE A 363 -8.30 7.97 20.20
CA PHE A 363 -8.27 6.79 19.34
C PHE A 363 -9.53 6.65 18.48
N GLU A 364 -10.72 6.89 19.04
CA GLU A 364 -11.97 6.92 18.27
C GLU A 364 -11.92 7.95 17.14
N ARG A 365 -11.48 9.18 17.45
CA ARG A 365 -11.27 10.23 16.45
C ARG A 365 -10.24 9.84 15.40
N LEU A 366 -9.11 9.23 15.80
CA LEU A 366 -8.08 8.79 14.87
C LEU A 366 -8.60 7.69 13.94
N ARG A 367 -9.37 6.73 14.47
CA ARG A 367 -10.04 5.69 13.69
C ARG A 367 -10.96 6.31 12.64
N ASP A 368 -11.78 7.27 13.04
CA ASP A 368 -12.68 7.97 12.12
C ASP A 368 -11.90 8.77 11.07
N ASN A 369 -10.82 9.45 11.45
CA ASN A 369 -9.95 10.15 10.51
C ASN A 369 -9.31 9.18 9.49
N ILE A 370 -8.77 8.05 9.93
CA ILE A 370 -8.20 7.04 9.04
C ILE A 370 -9.27 6.52 8.08
N ARG A 371 -10.46 6.19 8.57
CA ARG A 371 -11.56 5.70 7.74
C ARG A 371 -12.03 6.73 6.72
N PHE A 372 -12.41 7.92 7.19
CA PHE A 372 -13.09 8.89 6.35
C PHE A 372 -12.15 9.73 5.47
N VAL A 373 -10.91 9.97 5.92
CA VAL A 373 -9.96 10.80 5.17
C VAL A 373 -9.02 9.94 4.34
N VAL A 374 -8.44 8.90 4.94
CA VAL A 374 -7.37 8.13 4.28
C VAL A 374 -7.93 6.98 3.45
N LEU A 375 -8.72 6.09 4.04
CA LEU A 375 -9.25 4.91 3.36
C LEU A 375 -10.20 5.29 2.23
N ASN A 376 -11.15 6.19 2.47
CA ASN A 376 -12.05 6.67 1.42
C ASN A 376 -11.31 7.32 0.26
N TYR A 377 -10.28 8.13 0.53
CA TYR A 377 -9.47 8.72 -0.53
C TYR A 377 -8.71 7.66 -1.33
N VAL A 378 -8.11 6.69 -0.65
CA VAL A 378 -7.39 5.59 -1.31
C VAL A 378 -8.34 4.76 -2.17
N ASP A 379 -9.56 4.48 -1.70
CA ASP A 379 -10.58 3.77 -2.45
C ASP A 379 -11.01 4.55 -3.71
N GLU A 380 -11.22 5.87 -3.59
CA GLU A 380 -11.53 6.74 -4.73
C GLU A 380 -10.37 6.78 -5.74
N ALA A 381 -9.13 6.89 -5.27
CA ALA A 381 -7.93 6.90 -6.11
C ALA A 381 -7.71 5.56 -6.83
N ILE A 382 -8.02 4.42 -6.20
CA ILE A 382 -8.00 3.10 -6.85
C ILE A 382 -9.06 3.08 -7.97
N GLY A 383 -10.27 3.57 -7.69
CA GLY A 383 -11.32 3.71 -8.70
C GLY A 383 -10.92 4.61 -9.87
N GLU A 384 -10.23 5.73 -9.61
CA GLU A 384 -9.70 6.61 -10.65
C GLU A 384 -8.65 5.88 -11.52
N ILE A 385 -7.76 5.10 -10.91
CA ILE A 385 -6.76 4.29 -11.66
C ILE A 385 -7.44 3.26 -12.57
N ASP A 386 -8.43 2.53 -12.06
CA ASP A 386 -9.15 1.54 -12.86
C ASP A 386 -9.92 2.24 -14.01
N GLY A 387 -10.48 3.43 -13.76
CA GLY A 387 -11.08 4.29 -14.78
C GLY A 387 -10.08 4.75 -15.85
N LEU A 388 -8.88 5.17 -15.44
CA LEU A 388 -7.79 5.57 -16.34
C LEU A 388 -7.29 4.39 -17.18
N HIS A 389 -7.19 3.20 -16.59
CA HIS A 389 -6.80 1.98 -17.28
C HIS A 389 -7.78 1.63 -18.41
N ASN A 390 -9.08 1.64 -18.11
CA ASN A 390 -10.13 1.38 -19.08
C ASN A 390 -10.15 2.44 -20.19
N THR A 391 -10.00 3.72 -19.82
CA THR A 391 -9.95 4.84 -20.76
C THR A 391 -8.78 4.70 -21.74
N TYR A 392 -7.60 4.37 -21.22
CA TYR A 392 -6.41 4.12 -22.03
C TYR A 392 -6.61 2.97 -23.02
N PHE A 393 -7.16 1.83 -22.58
CA PHE A 393 -7.42 0.69 -23.48
C PHE A 393 -8.47 0.98 -24.54
N ASN A 394 -9.57 1.65 -24.16
CA ASN A 394 -10.62 2.03 -25.11
C ASN A 394 -10.07 2.93 -26.22
N ILE A 395 -9.23 3.90 -25.86
CA ILE A 395 -8.60 4.82 -26.82
C ILE A 395 -7.57 4.10 -27.69
N THR A 396 -6.76 3.21 -27.11
CA THR A 396 -5.80 2.41 -27.89
C THR A 396 -6.53 1.57 -28.93
N THR A 397 -7.60 0.89 -28.52
CA THR A 397 -8.46 0.09 -29.41
C THR A 397 -9.08 0.96 -30.52
N GLN A 398 -9.51 2.19 -30.19
CA GLN A 398 -10.05 3.13 -31.17
C GLN A 398 -8.98 3.56 -32.19
N LYS A 399 -7.75 3.86 -31.74
CA LYS A 399 -6.64 4.23 -32.62
C LYS A 399 -6.27 3.08 -33.56
N ASP A 400 -6.20 1.85 -33.05
CA ASP A 400 -5.92 0.65 -33.86
C ASP A 400 -7.02 0.41 -34.91
N SER A 401 -8.29 0.63 -34.54
CA SER A 401 -9.41 0.56 -35.48
C SER A 401 -9.30 1.62 -36.58
N ILE A 402 -8.93 2.86 -36.25
CA ILE A 402 -8.71 3.93 -37.24
C ILE A 402 -7.53 3.60 -38.16
N ALA A 403 -6.41 3.12 -37.61
CA ALA A 403 -5.24 2.72 -38.38
C ALA A 403 -5.59 1.58 -39.36
N THR A 404 -6.34 0.58 -38.88
CA THR A 404 -6.83 -0.54 -39.68
C THR A 404 -7.80 -0.08 -40.77
N ALA A 405 -8.70 0.85 -40.47
CA ALA A 405 -9.61 1.42 -41.45
C ALA A 405 -8.87 2.19 -42.55
N LYS A 406 -7.85 2.97 -42.19
CA LYS A 406 -6.97 3.67 -43.15
C LYS A 406 -6.20 2.66 -44.02
N LEU A 407 -5.62 1.62 -43.42
CA LEU A 407 -4.91 0.57 -44.14
C LEU A 407 -5.84 -0.17 -45.11
N THR A 408 -7.06 -0.50 -44.66
CA THR A 408 -8.08 -1.15 -45.48
C THR A 408 -8.52 -0.25 -46.64
N SER A 409 -8.70 1.05 -46.40
CA SER A 409 -9.01 2.03 -47.44
C SER A 409 -7.91 2.11 -48.50
N ASN A 410 -6.64 2.18 -48.05
CA ASN A 410 -5.48 2.21 -48.95
C ASN A 410 -5.33 0.92 -49.75
N ALA A 411 -5.51 -0.24 -49.13
CA ALA A 411 -5.50 -1.54 -49.81
C ALA A 411 -6.63 -1.64 -50.85
N THR A 412 -7.81 -1.12 -50.53
CA THR A 412 -8.93 -1.05 -51.47
C THR A 412 -8.62 -0.13 -52.65
N LEU A 413 -7.94 1.00 -52.40
CA LEU A 413 -7.48 1.90 -53.46
C LEU A 413 -6.47 1.20 -54.37
N LEU A 414 -5.49 0.49 -53.80
CA LEU A 414 -4.50 -0.27 -54.56
C LEU A 414 -5.14 -1.37 -55.41
N SER A 415 -6.11 -2.09 -54.86
CA SER A 415 -6.89 -3.10 -55.60
C SER A 415 -7.66 -2.47 -56.77
N LYS A 416 -8.33 -1.33 -56.54
CA LYS A 416 -9.00 -0.56 -57.62
C LYS A 416 -8.02 -0.12 -58.71
N LEU A 417 -6.82 0.28 -58.33
CA LEU A 417 -5.76 0.68 -59.25
C LEU A 417 -5.28 -0.52 -60.09
N GLY A 418 -5.16 -1.71 -59.48
CA GLY A 418 -4.85 -2.95 -60.20
C GLY A 418 -5.90 -3.32 -61.24
N VAL A 419 -7.19 -3.22 -60.91
CA VAL A 419 -8.30 -3.47 -61.87
C VAL A 419 -8.24 -2.50 -63.06
N LEU A 420 -7.81 -1.25 -62.82
CA LEU A 420 -7.67 -0.24 -63.87
C LEU A 420 -6.48 -0.52 -64.81
N PHE A 421 -5.31 -0.91 -64.26
CA PHE A 421 -4.07 -1.04 -65.04
C PHE A 421 -3.85 -2.43 -65.66
N LEU A 422 -4.55 -3.47 -65.21
CA LEU A 422 -4.39 -4.83 -65.76
C LEU A 422 -4.78 -4.91 -67.25
N PRO A 423 -5.93 -4.37 -67.71
CA PRO A 423 -6.29 -4.36 -69.14
C PRO A 423 -5.33 -3.52 -69.99
N VAL A 424 -4.83 -2.42 -69.44
CA VAL A 424 -3.84 -1.54 -70.09
C VAL A 424 -2.51 -2.26 -70.28
N SER A 425 -2.09 -3.04 -69.27
CA SER A 425 -0.88 -3.86 -69.35
C SER A 425 -1.02 -4.96 -70.41
N LEU A 426 -2.20 -5.60 -70.48
CA LEU A 426 -2.51 -6.60 -71.51
C LEU A 426 -2.56 -5.97 -72.92
N MET A 427 -3.15 -4.80 -73.07
CA MET A 427 -3.14 -4.04 -74.32
C MET A 427 -1.71 -3.67 -74.73
N THR A 428 -0.91 -3.16 -73.81
CA THR A 428 0.50 -2.82 -74.08
C THR A 428 1.30 -4.05 -74.51
N SER A 429 1.07 -5.19 -73.84
CA SER A 429 1.66 -6.49 -74.22
C SER A 429 1.23 -6.91 -75.62
N TYR A 430 -0.05 -6.78 -75.98
CA TYR A 430 -0.57 -7.11 -77.31
C TYR A 430 0.13 -6.32 -78.43
N PHE A 431 0.32 -5.01 -78.24
CA PHE A 431 1.06 -4.18 -79.20
C PHE A 431 2.58 -4.42 -79.20
N SER A 432 3.11 -5.12 -78.19
CA SER A 432 4.51 -5.52 -78.11
C SER A 432 4.79 -6.88 -78.75
N VAL A 433 3.76 -7.64 -79.16
CA VAL A 433 3.92 -8.94 -79.82
C VAL A 433 4.33 -8.72 -81.28
N GLN A 434 5.52 -9.19 -81.64
CA GLN A 434 6.07 -9.11 -83.00
C GLN A 434 5.62 -10.32 -83.82
N ILE A 435 4.44 -10.23 -84.43
CA ILE A 435 3.99 -11.18 -85.45
C ILE A 435 4.31 -10.59 -86.82
N GLN A 436 5.02 -11.36 -87.67
CA GLN A 436 5.51 -10.93 -88.99
C GLN A 436 4.39 -10.47 -89.95
N GLU A 437 3.13 -10.87 -89.74
CA GLU A 437 1.96 -10.42 -90.52
C GLU A 437 1.36 -9.07 -90.07
N LEU A 438 1.77 -8.55 -88.90
CA LEU A 438 1.25 -7.30 -88.33
C LEU A 438 2.31 -6.17 -88.30
N GLU A 439 3.54 -6.44 -88.74
CA GLU A 439 4.59 -5.43 -88.91
C GLU A 439 4.21 -4.43 -90.01
N GLY A 440 3.87 -3.20 -89.61
CA GLY A 440 3.54 -2.09 -90.52
C GLY A 440 2.08 -1.63 -90.51
N VAL A 441 1.16 -2.36 -89.86
CA VAL A 441 -0.27 -2.00 -89.80
C VAL A 441 -0.57 -1.02 -88.65
N TYR A 442 0.16 -1.09 -87.54
CA TYR A 442 -0.09 -0.26 -86.36
C TYR A 442 0.76 1.00 -86.36
N THR A 443 0.10 2.16 -86.33
CA THR A 443 0.75 3.47 -86.18
C THR A 443 0.80 3.89 -84.70
N VAL A 444 1.73 4.76 -84.33
CA VAL A 444 1.79 5.40 -82.99
C VAL A 444 0.45 6.01 -82.59
N LYS A 445 -0.30 6.57 -83.55
CA LYS A 445 -1.66 7.11 -83.31
C LYS A 445 -2.65 6.03 -82.87
N THR A 446 -2.58 4.84 -83.46
CA THR A 446 -3.48 3.71 -83.15
C THR A 446 -3.27 3.23 -81.71
N TYR A 447 -2.01 3.15 -81.24
CA TYR A 447 -1.67 2.80 -79.86
C TYR A 447 -2.27 3.77 -78.83
N TRP A 448 -2.13 5.08 -79.04
CA TRP A 448 -2.66 6.07 -78.10
C TRP A 448 -4.19 6.13 -78.10
N VAL A 449 -4.83 5.87 -79.25
CA VAL A 449 -6.30 5.79 -79.34
C VAL A 449 -6.81 4.53 -78.63
N THR A 450 -6.22 3.37 -78.85
CA THR A 450 -6.63 2.13 -78.15
C THR A 450 -6.36 2.22 -76.64
N PHE A 451 -5.24 2.82 -76.24
CA PHE A 451 -4.96 3.13 -74.83
C PHE A 451 -6.07 3.99 -74.21
N ALA A 452 -6.47 5.09 -74.87
CA ALA A 452 -7.52 5.96 -74.37
C ALA A 452 -8.87 5.23 -74.24
N VAL A 453 -9.25 4.42 -75.25
CA VAL A 453 -10.49 3.64 -75.22
C VAL A 453 -10.48 2.60 -74.09
N VAL A 454 -9.39 1.83 -73.94
CA VAL A 454 -9.26 0.80 -72.89
C VAL A 454 -9.24 1.44 -71.50
N MET A 455 -8.58 2.58 -71.32
CA MET A 455 -8.57 3.31 -70.05
C MET A 455 -9.96 3.82 -69.66
N VAL A 456 -10.68 4.43 -70.61
CA VAL A 456 -12.05 4.94 -70.37
C VAL A 456 -13.02 3.79 -70.08
N LEU A 457 -12.96 2.69 -70.85
CA LEU A 457 -13.81 1.52 -70.63
C LEU A 457 -13.53 0.89 -69.25
N SER A 458 -12.26 0.79 -68.87
CA SER A 458 -11.85 0.25 -67.56
C SER A 458 -12.31 1.15 -66.41
N PHE A 459 -12.25 2.47 -66.58
CA PHE A 459 -12.78 3.43 -65.60
C PHE A 459 -14.31 3.33 -65.44
N VAL A 460 -15.05 3.23 -66.55
CA VAL A 460 -16.51 3.06 -66.54
C VAL A 460 -16.90 1.73 -65.89
N ALA A 461 -16.20 0.65 -66.21
CA ALA A 461 -16.42 -0.66 -65.59
C ALA A 461 -16.20 -0.59 -64.07
N LEU A 462 -15.11 0.01 -63.60
CA LEU A 462 -14.82 0.17 -62.17
C LEU A 462 -15.91 0.99 -61.48
N PHE A 463 -16.37 2.09 -62.10
CA PHE A 463 -17.45 2.91 -61.57
C PHE A 463 -18.77 2.14 -61.44
N MET A 464 -19.15 1.38 -62.49
CA MET A 464 -20.36 0.57 -62.49
C MET A 464 -20.29 -0.55 -61.45
N PHE A 465 -19.18 -1.30 -61.40
CA PHE A 465 -18.98 -2.35 -60.39
C PHE A 465 -18.96 -1.78 -58.97
N SER A 466 -18.34 -0.60 -58.75
CA SER A 466 -18.36 0.06 -57.44
C SER A 466 -19.78 0.45 -57.03
N ARG A 467 -20.62 0.93 -57.96
CA ARG A 467 -22.02 1.27 -57.67
C ARG A 467 -22.87 0.04 -57.38
N VAL A 468 -22.69 -1.03 -58.15
CA VAL A 468 -23.40 -2.30 -57.96
C VAL A 468 -23.02 -2.92 -56.62
N LEU A 469 -21.73 -2.91 -56.23
CA LEU A 469 -21.27 -3.46 -54.96
C LEU A 469 -21.88 -2.71 -53.77
N VAL A 470 -21.95 -1.37 -53.83
CA VAL A 470 -22.60 -0.54 -52.80
C VAL A 470 -24.11 -0.81 -52.75
N GLY A 471 -24.76 -0.96 -53.90
CA GLY A 471 -26.18 -1.31 -53.99
C GLY A 471 -26.48 -2.68 -53.37
N VAL A 472 -25.66 -3.69 -53.64
CA VAL A 472 -25.78 -5.03 -53.05
C VAL A 472 -25.50 -4.99 -51.55
N GLY A 473 -24.45 -4.29 -51.13
CA GLY A 473 -24.12 -4.13 -49.70
C GLY A 473 -25.26 -3.52 -48.90
N THR A 474 -25.84 -2.41 -49.38
CA THR A 474 -26.97 -1.75 -48.71
C THR A 474 -28.23 -2.62 -48.67
N ALA A 475 -28.51 -3.40 -49.71
CA ALA A 475 -29.62 -4.33 -49.75
C ALA A 475 -29.45 -5.50 -48.75
N VAL A 476 -28.22 -6.02 -48.61
CA VAL A 476 -27.88 -7.07 -47.65
C VAL A 476 -28.03 -6.56 -46.21
N THR A 477 -27.48 -5.38 -45.88
CA THR A 477 -27.65 -4.79 -44.54
C THR A 477 -29.12 -4.54 -44.19
N LYS A 478 -29.95 -4.10 -45.15
CA LYS A 478 -31.40 -3.95 -44.93
C LYS A 478 -32.08 -5.29 -44.65
N ARG A 479 -31.67 -6.38 -45.31
CA ARG A 479 -32.19 -7.72 -45.05
C ARG A 479 -31.75 -8.25 -43.70
N VAL A 480 -30.49 -8.05 -43.32
CA VAL A 480 -29.95 -8.47 -42.01
C VAL A 480 -30.64 -7.74 -40.87
N ASN A 481 -30.80 -6.41 -40.95
CA ASN A 481 -31.52 -5.64 -39.94
C ASN A 481 -32.99 -6.08 -39.84
N LYS A 482 -33.67 -6.28 -40.97
CA LYS A 482 -35.05 -6.80 -40.97
C LYS A 482 -35.15 -8.20 -40.35
N LEU A 483 -34.11 -9.03 -40.45
CA LEU A 483 -34.06 -10.35 -39.84
C LEU A 483 -33.80 -10.24 -38.32
N ALA A 484 -32.86 -9.38 -37.92
CA ALA A 484 -32.56 -9.07 -36.52
C ALA A 484 -33.80 -8.52 -35.79
N ASP A 485 -34.51 -7.56 -36.39
CA ASP A 485 -35.77 -7.01 -35.84
C ASP A 485 -36.85 -8.09 -35.69
N ARG A 486 -36.90 -9.06 -36.62
CA ARG A 486 -37.86 -10.18 -36.58
C ARG A 486 -37.51 -11.20 -35.50
N VAL A 487 -36.22 -11.42 -35.24
CA VAL A 487 -35.73 -12.28 -34.16
C VAL A 487 -35.94 -11.61 -32.80
N GLN A 488 -35.61 -10.31 -32.68
CA GLN A 488 -35.85 -9.53 -31.47
C GLN A 488 -37.34 -9.40 -31.16
N GLY A 489 -38.19 -9.19 -32.17
CA GLY A 489 -39.65 -9.22 -32.01
C GLY A 489 -40.21 -10.59 -31.60
N ARG A 490 -39.58 -11.70 -32.02
CA ARG A 490 -39.94 -13.05 -31.56
C ARG A 490 -39.49 -13.33 -30.13
N ILE A 491 -38.34 -12.81 -29.70
CA ILE A 491 -37.85 -12.94 -28.32
C ILE A 491 -38.75 -12.14 -27.35
N VAL A 492 -39.16 -10.93 -27.73
CA VAL A 492 -40.06 -10.09 -26.94
C VAL A 492 -41.47 -10.70 -26.85
N ASN A 493 -42.00 -11.27 -27.93
CA ASN A 493 -43.32 -11.92 -27.91
C ASN A 493 -43.30 -13.35 -27.32
N GLY A 494 -42.15 -14.03 -27.29
CA GLY A 494 -41.99 -15.34 -26.67
C GLY A 494 -41.93 -15.30 -25.13
N GLY A 495 -41.66 -14.13 -24.53
CA GLY A 495 -41.59 -13.95 -23.07
C GLY A 495 -42.94 -13.75 -22.37
N TYR A 496 -44.06 -13.59 -23.11
CA TYR A 496 -45.37 -13.25 -22.54
C TYR A 496 -46.41 -14.37 -22.56
N SER A 497 -46.03 -15.60 -22.90
CA SER A 497 -46.94 -16.76 -22.88
C SER A 497 -46.49 -17.83 -21.90
N ASN A 498 -46.42 -17.49 -20.61
CA ASN A 498 -46.61 -18.44 -19.51
C ASN A 498 -46.76 -17.70 -18.18
N ARG A 499 -48.00 -17.31 -17.84
CA ARG A 499 -48.39 -17.03 -16.46
C ARG A 499 -49.73 -17.72 -16.16
N THR A 500 -49.57 -18.98 -15.74
CA THR A 500 -50.39 -19.73 -14.76
C THR A 500 -51.76 -19.17 -14.40
N LYS A 501 -52.80 -19.94 -14.76
CA LYS A 501 -54.14 -19.92 -14.14
C LYS A 501 -54.02 -20.12 -12.62
N ALA A 502 -54.66 -19.24 -11.85
CA ALA A 502 -55.02 -19.50 -10.46
C ALA A 502 -56.26 -20.42 -10.41
N PRO A 503 -56.38 -21.35 -9.44
CA PRO A 503 -57.62 -22.07 -9.21
C PRO A 503 -58.50 -21.29 -8.23
N GLU A 504 -59.77 -21.11 -8.61
CA GLU A 504 -60.85 -20.70 -7.72
C GLU A 504 -61.27 -21.85 -6.79
N SER A 505 -61.61 -21.46 -5.58
CA SER A 505 -62.21 -22.23 -4.50
C SER A 505 -63.61 -22.76 -4.84
N HIS A 506 -63.91 -24.01 -4.48
CA HIS A 506 -65.22 -24.41 -3.95
C HIS A 506 -65.10 -25.69 -3.11
N LEU A 507 -65.62 -25.61 -1.87
CA LEU A 507 -65.86 -26.64 -0.85
C LEU A 507 -64.65 -27.21 -0.08
#